data_AF-A0A510BDP6-F1
#
_entry.id   AF-A0A510BDP6-F1
#
_cell.length_a   1.000
_cell.length_b   1.000
_cell.length_c   1.000
_cell.angle_alpha   90.00
_cell.angle_beta   90.00
_cell.angle_gamma   90.00
#
_symmetry.space_group_name_H-M   'P 1'
#
loop_
_entity.id
_entity.type
_entity.pdbx_description
1 polymer ?
#
loop_
_entity_poly.entity_id
_entity_poly.type
_entity_poly.pdbx_seq_one_letter_code
_entity_poly.pdbx_strand_id
1 'polypeptide(L)'
;MSVAIVSDGKYGHRAYEVIKKKFPCEYIILKYRGNFDDIEIEEEILKKLKDYHILITYLRDPDLTYTLLEEISNQKLDKNPFIIVGIWEGEGFKRQVEKFKNVVCPDLLCNLDEDYLQDKLEEYPQLREFLRYFGKPKVNIYLSNNIIEKIEVIRDSPCGGVSKTLKEFLGERMDENTLKRIGLRVQHFCNTGRFRLFSEKECKKVKVGQILLEGINVKKEE
;
A
#
# COMPACT_ATOMS: atom_id res chain seq x y z
N MET A 1 -1.29 -10.46 -13.64
CA MET A 1 -1.72 -10.57 -12.23
C MET A 1 -3.04 -9.82 -11.98
N SER A 2 -3.88 -10.24 -11.01
CA SER A 2 -5.11 -9.54 -10.57
C SER A 2 -5.05 -9.15 -9.09
N VAL A 3 -5.70 -8.03 -8.71
CA VAL A 3 -5.68 -7.49 -7.34
C VAL A 3 -7.09 -7.21 -6.82
N ALA A 4 -7.44 -7.64 -5.62
CA ALA A 4 -8.68 -7.21 -4.97
C ALA A 4 -8.38 -6.26 -3.80
N ILE A 5 -9.16 -5.19 -3.69
CA ILE A 5 -9.16 -4.27 -2.57
C ILE A 5 -10.36 -4.59 -1.69
N VAL A 6 -10.10 -5.12 -0.50
CA VAL A 6 -11.14 -5.49 0.47
C VAL A 6 -11.30 -4.35 1.46
N SER A 7 -12.52 -3.86 1.66
CA SER A 7 -12.79 -2.68 2.47
C SER A 7 -14.11 -2.82 3.24
N ASP A 8 -14.21 -2.10 4.36
CA ASP A 8 -15.46 -1.89 5.09
C ASP A 8 -16.23 -0.65 4.59
N GLY A 9 -15.76 -0.05 3.48
CA GLY A 9 -16.35 1.13 2.84
C GLY A 9 -15.65 2.45 3.17
N LYS A 10 -14.80 2.52 4.21
CA LYS A 10 -14.16 3.78 4.62
C LYS A 10 -12.87 4.08 3.87
N TYR A 11 -12.04 3.07 3.63
CA TYR A 11 -10.72 3.20 3.02
C TYR A 11 -10.57 2.32 1.77
N GLY A 12 -9.41 2.34 1.12
CA GLY A 12 -9.13 1.52 -0.06
C GLY A 12 -9.60 2.07 -1.41
N HIS A 13 -10.61 2.95 -1.48
CA HIS A 13 -11.09 3.51 -2.76
C HIS A 13 -9.98 4.17 -3.61
N ARG A 14 -9.06 4.91 -2.97
CA ARG A 14 -7.93 5.53 -3.68
C ARG A 14 -6.96 4.49 -4.23
N ALA A 15 -6.72 3.43 -3.46
CA ALA A 15 -5.84 2.36 -3.89
C ALA A 15 -6.43 1.63 -5.10
N TYR A 16 -7.73 1.33 -5.06
CA TYR A 16 -8.48 0.80 -6.20
C TYR A 16 -8.33 1.68 -7.46
N GLU A 17 -8.61 2.99 -7.34
CA GLU A 17 -8.54 3.92 -8.48
C GLU A 17 -7.16 4.00 -9.14
N VAL A 18 -6.11 3.72 -8.38
CA VAL A 18 -4.71 3.78 -8.84
C VAL A 18 -4.26 2.43 -9.39
N ILE A 19 -4.53 1.35 -8.67
CA ILE A 19 -4.12 -0.02 -9.03
C ILE A 19 -4.85 -0.51 -10.27
N LYS A 20 -6.14 -0.18 -10.44
CA LYS A 20 -6.93 -0.57 -11.62
C LYS A 20 -6.38 -0.05 -12.95
N LYS A 21 -5.50 0.96 -12.93
CA LYS A 21 -4.85 1.50 -14.12
C LYS A 21 -3.73 0.60 -14.66
N LYS A 22 -3.26 -0.36 -13.86
CA LYS A 22 -2.14 -1.26 -14.19
C LYS A 22 -2.53 -2.73 -14.17
N PHE A 23 -3.48 -3.12 -13.32
CA PHE A 23 -3.91 -4.50 -13.15
C PHE A 23 -5.43 -4.61 -13.15
N PRO A 24 -6.01 -5.73 -13.62
CA PRO A 24 -7.38 -6.10 -13.31
C PRO A 24 -7.60 -6.02 -11.80
N CYS A 25 -8.45 -5.10 -11.38
CA CYS A 25 -8.64 -4.79 -9.98
C CYS A 25 -10.12 -4.62 -9.67
N GLU A 26 -10.55 -5.14 -8.53
CA GLU A 26 -11.90 -5.00 -8.01
C GLU A 26 -11.90 -4.40 -6.60
N TYR A 27 -12.89 -3.55 -6.33
CA TYR A 27 -13.14 -3.00 -5.01
C TYR A 27 -14.32 -3.73 -4.37
N ILE A 28 -14.04 -4.49 -3.32
CA ILE A 28 -15.00 -5.37 -2.66
C ILE A 28 -15.29 -4.78 -1.28
N ILE A 29 -16.54 -4.35 -1.09
CA ILE A 29 -17.03 -4.00 0.24
C ILE A 29 -17.42 -5.29 0.93
N LEU A 30 -16.66 -5.66 1.97
CA LEU A 30 -16.88 -6.90 2.69
C LEU A 30 -18.12 -6.74 3.58
N LYS A 31 -19.16 -7.49 3.25
CA LYS A 31 -20.32 -7.65 4.12
C LYS A 31 -20.06 -8.85 5.03
N TYR A 32 -20.38 -8.69 6.30
CA TYR A 32 -20.29 -9.73 7.30
C TYR A 32 -21.47 -9.62 8.27
N ARG A 33 -21.74 -10.71 8.98
CA ARG A 33 -22.71 -10.76 10.07
C ARG A 33 -22.02 -11.14 11.36
N GLY A 34 -22.66 -10.88 12.48
CA GLY A 34 -22.13 -11.16 13.82
C GLY A 34 -21.16 -10.09 14.32
N ASN A 35 -20.61 -10.34 15.51
CA ASN A 35 -19.61 -9.52 16.18
C ASN A 35 -18.67 -10.45 16.96
N PHE A 36 -17.44 -10.01 17.23
CA PHE A 36 -16.43 -10.79 17.95
C PHE A 36 -16.20 -12.17 17.31
N ASP A 37 -16.59 -13.25 18.00
CA ASP A 37 -16.30 -14.63 17.61
C ASP A 37 -17.31 -15.22 16.60
N ASP A 38 -18.45 -14.56 16.40
CA ASP A 38 -19.53 -15.03 15.51
C ASP A 38 -19.49 -14.35 14.13
N ILE A 39 -18.31 -13.86 13.70
CA ILE A 39 -18.16 -13.18 12.42
C ILE A 39 -18.30 -14.19 11.27
N GLU A 40 -19.36 -14.02 10.49
CA GLU A 40 -19.61 -14.83 9.30
C GLU A 40 -19.45 -14.00 8.03
N ILE A 41 -18.60 -14.48 7.13
CA ILE A 41 -18.38 -13.89 5.80
C ILE A 41 -19.09 -14.77 4.76
N GLU A 42 -19.79 -14.14 3.82
CA GLU A 42 -20.51 -14.85 2.76
C GLU A 42 -19.55 -15.73 1.93
N GLU A 43 -19.85 -17.03 1.80
CA GLU A 43 -18.99 -18.00 1.09
C GLU A 43 -18.68 -17.62 -0.35
N GLU A 44 -19.65 -17.01 -1.06
CA GLU A 44 -19.47 -16.58 -2.45
C GLU A 44 -18.37 -15.52 -2.57
N ILE A 45 -18.29 -14.61 -1.59
CA ILE A 45 -17.24 -13.59 -1.52
C ILE A 45 -15.90 -14.26 -1.24
N LEU A 46 -15.84 -15.22 -0.32
CA LEU A 46 -14.61 -15.96 0.00
C LEU A 46 -14.07 -16.73 -1.21
N LYS A 47 -14.95 -17.42 -1.95
CA LYS A 47 -14.60 -18.13 -3.19
C LYS A 47 -14.02 -17.15 -4.22
N LYS A 48 -14.70 -16.04 -4.43
CA LYS A 48 -14.26 -14.98 -5.35
C LYS A 48 -12.92 -14.35 -4.96
N LEU A 49 -12.67 -14.13 -3.67
CA LEU A 49 -11.42 -13.51 -3.19
C LEU A 49 -10.19 -14.40 -3.44
N LYS A 50 -10.37 -15.72 -3.53
CA LYS A 50 -9.27 -16.68 -3.78
C LYS A 50 -8.77 -16.67 -5.22
N ASP A 51 -9.59 -16.26 -6.17
CA ASP A 51 -9.22 -16.16 -7.59
C ASP A 51 -8.26 -14.99 -7.88
N TYR A 52 -8.05 -14.12 -6.90
CA TYR A 52 -7.10 -13.01 -6.99
C TYR A 52 -5.67 -13.44 -6.70
N HIS A 53 -4.70 -12.73 -7.26
CA HIS A 53 -3.29 -12.99 -6.99
C HIS A 53 -2.80 -12.25 -5.74
N ILE A 54 -3.34 -11.04 -5.53
CA ILE A 54 -3.05 -10.18 -4.38
C ILE A 54 -4.36 -9.64 -3.80
N LEU A 55 -4.48 -9.67 -2.48
CA LEU A 55 -5.52 -8.98 -1.73
C LEU A 55 -4.89 -7.86 -0.91
N ILE A 56 -5.48 -6.67 -0.95
CA ILE A 56 -5.11 -5.58 -0.05
C ILE A 56 -6.33 -5.26 0.81
N THR A 57 -6.22 -5.55 2.10
CA THR A 57 -7.32 -5.29 3.05
C THR A 57 -7.16 -3.95 3.73
N TYR A 58 -8.26 -3.20 3.78
CA TYR A 58 -8.43 -1.94 4.50
C TYR A 58 -9.56 -2.05 5.54
N LEU A 59 -9.77 -3.26 6.07
CA LEU A 59 -10.71 -3.50 7.15
C LEU A 59 -10.17 -2.85 8.43
N ARG A 60 -11.03 -2.16 9.17
CA ARG A 60 -10.66 -1.51 10.43
C ARG A 60 -10.84 -2.43 11.64
N ASP A 61 -11.72 -3.40 11.52
CA ASP A 61 -12.01 -4.38 12.55
C ASP A 61 -10.93 -5.48 12.51
N PRO A 62 -10.12 -5.63 13.57
CA PRO A 62 -9.08 -6.65 13.63
C PRO A 62 -9.65 -8.07 13.63
N ASP A 63 -10.81 -8.30 14.26
CA ASP A 63 -11.42 -9.62 14.36
C ASP A 63 -11.90 -10.06 12.98
N LEU A 64 -12.60 -9.17 12.27
CA LEU A 64 -13.00 -9.40 10.87
C LEU A 64 -11.79 -9.65 9.95
N THR A 65 -10.70 -8.91 10.17
CA THR A 65 -9.47 -9.11 9.40
C THR A 65 -8.90 -10.49 9.68
N TYR A 66 -8.82 -10.91 10.94
CA TYR A 66 -8.33 -12.23 11.31
C TYR A 66 -9.20 -13.34 10.71
N THR A 67 -10.53 -13.26 10.87
CA THR A 67 -11.49 -14.22 10.31
C THR A 67 -11.35 -14.34 8.79
N LEU A 68 -11.22 -13.21 8.07
CA LEU A 68 -10.98 -13.23 6.63
C LEU A 68 -9.69 -13.99 6.26
N LEU A 69 -8.59 -13.73 6.98
CA LEU A 69 -7.30 -14.37 6.72
C LEU A 69 -7.35 -15.86 7.02
N GLU A 70 -8.00 -16.23 8.11
CA GLU A 70 -8.21 -17.61 8.54
C GLU A 70 -9.05 -18.39 7.51
N GLU A 71 -10.18 -17.83 7.06
CA GLU A 71 -11.05 -18.44 6.03
C GLU A 71 -10.36 -18.59 4.66
N ILE A 72 -9.50 -17.64 4.30
CA ILE A 72 -8.71 -17.76 3.08
C ILE A 72 -7.65 -18.85 3.24
N SER A 73 -6.99 -18.93 4.41
CA SER A 73 -5.87 -19.85 4.67
C SER A 73 -6.29 -21.29 4.97
N ASN A 74 -7.43 -21.51 5.62
CA ASN A 74 -7.89 -22.83 6.05
C ASN A 74 -8.40 -23.72 4.91
N GLN A 75 -8.79 -23.12 3.79
CA GLN A 75 -9.25 -23.90 2.65
C GLN A 75 -8.04 -24.44 1.88
N LYS A 76 -7.90 -25.78 1.88
CA LYS A 76 -6.87 -26.53 1.15
C LYS A 76 -7.05 -26.38 -0.37
N LEU A 77 -6.65 -25.25 -0.92
CA LEU A 77 -6.60 -24.99 -2.34
C LEU A 77 -5.15 -24.74 -2.76
N ASP A 78 -4.79 -25.21 -3.95
CA ASP A 78 -3.42 -25.21 -4.47
C ASP A 78 -2.84 -23.80 -4.69
N LYS A 79 -3.65 -22.73 -4.62
CA LYS A 79 -3.21 -21.34 -4.73
C LYS A 79 -4.05 -20.40 -3.85
N ASN A 80 -3.43 -19.87 -2.80
CA ASN A 80 -3.99 -18.77 -2.01
C ASN A 80 -3.41 -17.43 -2.48
N PRO A 81 -4.21 -16.35 -2.49
CA PRO A 81 -3.72 -15.00 -2.77
C PRO A 81 -2.66 -14.57 -1.74
N PHE A 82 -1.74 -13.70 -2.15
CA PHE A 82 -0.90 -12.99 -1.20
C PHE A 82 -1.67 -11.79 -0.61
N ILE A 83 -1.64 -11.60 0.70
CA ILE A 83 -2.48 -10.65 1.41
C ILE A 83 -1.63 -9.57 2.07
N ILE A 84 -1.93 -8.32 1.75
CA ILE A 84 -1.31 -7.14 2.32
C ILE A 84 -2.34 -6.48 3.24
N VAL A 85 -2.04 -6.47 4.54
CA VAL A 85 -2.89 -5.84 5.55
C VAL A 85 -2.54 -4.36 5.64
N GLY A 86 -3.37 -3.51 5.03
CA GLY A 86 -3.15 -2.07 4.95
C GLY A 86 -3.55 -1.31 6.21
N ILE A 87 -4.36 -1.90 7.08
CA ILE A 87 -4.78 -1.34 8.37
C ILE A 87 -4.63 -2.42 9.43
N TRP A 88 -3.81 -2.13 10.44
CA TRP A 88 -3.62 -2.99 11.61
C TRP A 88 -3.14 -2.12 12.78
N GLU A 89 -3.45 -2.54 14.01
CA GLU A 89 -2.98 -1.89 15.23
C GLU A 89 -2.49 -2.96 16.22
N GLY A 90 -1.37 -2.70 16.89
CA GLY A 90 -0.81 -3.58 17.90
C GLY A 90 0.13 -4.68 17.34
N GLU A 91 1.30 -4.81 17.96
CA GLU A 91 2.30 -5.84 17.59
C GLU A 91 1.80 -7.26 17.86
N GLY A 92 0.92 -7.45 18.84
CA GLY A 92 0.31 -8.75 19.13
C GLY A 92 -0.53 -9.24 17.95
N PHE A 93 -1.42 -8.39 17.44
CA PHE A 93 -2.25 -8.68 16.27
C PHE A 93 -1.40 -8.95 15.03
N LYS A 94 -0.42 -8.08 14.75
CA LYS A 94 0.53 -8.28 13.64
C LYS A 94 1.20 -9.67 13.70
N ARG A 95 1.72 -10.06 14.85
CA ARG A 95 2.34 -11.39 15.04
C ARG A 95 1.35 -12.54 14.87
N GLN A 96 0.06 -12.33 15.13
CA GLN A 96 -0.96 -13.36 14.90
C GLN A 96 -1.20 -13.55 13.40
N VAL A 97 -1.42 -12.45 12.67
CA VAL A 97 -1.74 -12.52 11.23
C VAL A 97 -0.52 -12.86 10.36
N GLU A 98 0.69 -12.46 10.74
CA GLU A 98 1.91 -12.83 10.01
C GLU A 98 2.34 -14.30 10.21
N LYS A 99 1.64 -15.07 11.07
CA LYS A 99 1.78 -16.54 11.09
C LYS A 99 1.29 -17.18 9.79
N PHE A 100 0.34 -16.55 9.11
CA PHE A 100 -0.08 -16.97 7.78
C PHE A 100 1.02 -16.61 6.77
N LYS A 101 1.58 -17.63 6.09
CA LYS A 101 2.77 -17.45 5.23
C LYS A 101 2.55 -16.47 4.07
N ASN A 102 1.33 -16.33 3.60
CA ASN A 102 0.93 -15.47 2.49
C ASN A 102 0.52 -14.06 2.95
N VAL A 103 0.82 -13.64 4.18
CA VAL A 103 0.37 -12.36 4.74
C VAL A 103 1.55 -11.46 5.11
N VAL A 104 1.37 -10.14 4.93
CA VAL A 104 2.30 -9.12 5.43
C VAL A 104 1.58 -7.89 5.96
N CYS A 105 2.12 -7.31 7.04
CA CYS A 105 1.58 -6.13 7.71
C CYS A 105 2.59 -4.97 7.67
N PRO A 106 2.69 -4.25 6.54
CA PRO A 106 3.58 -3.10 6.44
C PRO A 106 3.06 -1.94 7.30
N ASP A 107 3.96 -1.21 7.95
CA ASP A 107 3.61 0.03 8.67
C ASP A 107 2.98 1.07 7.74
N LEU A 108 3.49 1.09 6.50
CA LEU A 108 3.06 1.92 5.39
C LEU A 108 3.13 1.07 4.13
N LEU A 109 2.08 1.11 3.31
CA LEU A 109 2.08 0.45 2.00
C LEU A 109 3.19 0.99 1.07
N CYS A 110 3.69 2.20 1.33
CA CYS A 110 4.84 2.77 0.64
C CYS A 110 6.19 2.21 1.12
N ASN A 111 6.23 1.29 2.09
CA ASN A 111 7.46 0.58 2.47
C ASN A 111 7.67 -0.69 1.65
N LEU A 112 6.68 -1.10 0.85
CA LEU A 112 6.78 -2.34 0.10
C LEU A 112 7.85 -2.21 -0.99
N ASP A 113 8.93 -2.95 -0.85
CA ASP A 113 9.97 -3.11 -1.85
C ASP A 113 10.56 -4.52 -1.79
N GLU A 114 11.58 -4.73 -2.61
CA GLU A 114 12.25 -6.02 -2.72
C GLU A 114 12.92 -6.44 -1.40
N ASP A 115 13.50 -5.48 -0.69
CA ASP A 115 14.22 -5.68 0.58
C ASP A 115 13.28 -5.95 1.74
N TYR A 116 12.05 -5.42 1.70
CA TYR A 116 11.01 -5.67 2.69
C TYR A 116 10.37 -7.05 2.53
N LEU A 117 10.15 -7.50 1.29
CA LEU A 117 9.46 -8.77 1.03
C LEU A 117 10.39 -9.99 1.00
N GLN A 118 11.70 -9.82 0.72
CA GLN A 118 12.73 -10.86 0.82
C GLN A 118 12.26 -12.21 0.25
N ASP A 119 12.28 -13.27 1.08
CA ASP A 119 11.92 -14.65 0.76
C ASP A 119 10.50 -14.78 0.17
N LYS A 120 9.58 -13.85 0.48
CA LYS A 120 8.22 -13.85 -0.07
C LYS A 120 8.20 -13.66 -1.58
N LEU A 121 9.22 -13.04 -2.18
CA LEU A 121 9.28 -12.84 -3.63
C LEU A 121 9.64 -14.11 -4.41
N GLU A 122 10.22 -15.10 -3.73
CA GLU A 122 10.51 -16.41 -4.31
C GLU A 122 9.27 -17.28 -4.25
N GLU A 123 8.57 -17.28 -3.11
CA GLU A 123 7.32 -18.02 -2.94
C GLU A 123 6.14 -17.41 -3.73
N TYR A 124 6.09 -16.09 -3.85
CA TYR A 124 4.99 -15.34 -4.49
C TYR A 124 5.51 -14.41 -5.60
N PRO A 125 5.88 -14.94 -6.77
CA PRO A 125 6.51 -14.17 -7.85
C PRO A 125 5.61 -13.05 -8.41
N GLN A 126 4.29 -13.14 -8.25
CA GLN A 126 3.36 -12.06 -8.61
C GLN A 126 3.68 -10.74 -7.91
N LEU A 127 4.30 -10.78 -6.72
CA LEU A 127 4.71 -9.58 -6.00
C LEU A 127 5.76 -8.77 -6.75
N ARG A 128 6.62 -9.41 -7.56
CA ARG A 128 7.59 -8.69 -8.41
C ARG A 128 6.87 -7.86 -9.47
N GLU A 129 5.79 -8.39 -10.05
CA GLU A 129 4.96 -7.66 -11.02
C GLU A 129 4.27 -6.47 -10.34
N PHE A 130 3.73 -6.66 -9.13
CA PHE A 130 3.14 -5.58 -8.34
C PHE A 130 4.16 -4.48 -8.00
N LEU A 131 5.32 -4.87 -7.47
CA LEU A 131 6.41 -3.97 -7.10
C LEU A 131 6.97 -3.18 -8.29
N ARG A 132 6.80 -3.62 -9.54
CA ARG A 132 7.21 -2.79 -10.68
C ARG A 132 6.51 -1.44 -10.72
N TYR A 133 5.25 -1.38 -10.27
CA TYR A 133 4.44 -0.17 -10.35
C TYR A 133 4.08 0.43 -9.00
N PHE A 134 3.96 -0.39 -7.95
CA PHE A 134 3.46 0.04 -6.66
C PHE A 134 4.35 -0.38 -5.49
N GLY A 135 4.57 0.52 -4.52
CA GLY A 135 5.38 0.25 -3.32
C GLY A 135 6.22 1.45 -2.90
N LYS A 136 7.48 1.22 -2.55
CA LYS A 136 8.48 2.26 -2.24
C LYS A 136 8.70 3.18 -3.44
N PRO A 137 8.28 4.45 -3.39
CA PRO A 137 8.33 5.35 -4.53
C PRO A 137 9.71 5.43 -5.18
N LYS A 138 9.74 5.41 -6.52
CA LYS A 138 10.96 5.63 -7.32
C LYS A 138 10.63 6.63 -8.40
N VAL A 139 11.29 7.78 -8.38
CA VAL A 139 10.92 8.95 -9.18
C VAL A 139 12.18 9.53 -9.80
N ASN A 140 12.15 9.80 -11.11
CA ASN A 140 13.17 10.60 -11.77
C ASN A 140 12.61 12.01 -12.00
N ILE A 141 13.35 13.02 -11.58
CA ILE A 141 13.05 14.43 -11.84
C ILE A 141 14.11 14.95 -12.81
N TYR A 142 13.69 15.41 -13.99
CA TYR A 142 14.55 15.97 -15.02
C TYR A 142 14.53 17.49 -14.92
N LEU A 143 15.72 18.09 -14.84
CA LEU A 143 15.91 19.52 -14.70
C LEU A 143 16.55 20.12 -15.94
N SER A 144 16.09 21.31 -16.32
CA SER A 144 16.68 22.21 -17.31
C SER A 144 16.81 23.58 -16.69
N ASN A 145 18.01 24.17 -16.66
CA ASN A 145 18.28 25.43 -15.96
C ASN A 145 17.79 25.47 -14.50
N ASN A 146 17.87 24.33 -13.79
CA ASN A 146 17.31 24.10 -12.45
C ASN A 146 15.77 24.19 -12.35
N ILE A 147 15.04 24.19 -13.46
CA ILE A 147 13.57 24.13 -13.49
C ILE A 147 13.14 22.68 -13.74
N ILE A 148 12.12 22.23 -13.03
CA ILE A 148 11.55 20.88 -13.20
C ILE A 148 10.74 20.84 -14.49
N GLU A 149 11.31 20.28 -15.55
CA GLU A 149 10.61 20.14 -16.84
C GLU A 149 9.77 18.87 -16.90
N LYS A 150 10.29 17.77 -16.34
CA LYS A 150 9.64 16.46 -16.45
C LYS A 150 9.83 15.65 -15.18
N ILE A 151 8.76 14.97 -14.78
CA ILE A 151 8.76 14.04 -13.66
C ILE A 151 8.29 12.68 -14.17
N GLU A 152 9.11 11.67 -13.98
CA GLU A 152 8.83 10.28 -14.34
C GLU A 152 8.70 9.46 -13.06
N VAL A 153 7.50 8.95 -12.80
CA VAL A 153 7.22 8.08 -11.65
C VAL A 153 7.36 6.62 -12.11
N ILE A 154 8.48 5.99 -11.74
CA ILE A 154 8.75 4.57 -12.04
C ILE A 154 7.87 3.68 -11.16
N ARG A 155 7.89 3.93 -9.84
CA ARG A 155 7.07 3.24 -8.84
C ARG A 155 6.31 4.28 -8.04
N ASP A 156 4.99 4.13 -7.96
CA ASP A 156 4.11 5.01 -7.16
C ASP A 156 3.73 4.32 -5.85
N SER A 157 3.26 5.10 -4.89
CA SER A 157 2.50 4.62 -3.75
C SER A 157 1.20 3.92 -4.21
N PRO A 158 0.76 2.82 -3.57
CA PRO A 158 -0.51 2.17 -3.92
C PRO A 158 -1.73 3.10 -3.88
N CYS A 159 -1.70 4.16 -3.05
CA CYS A 159 -2.76 5.16 -2.94
C CYS A 159 -2.66 6.34 -3.93
N GLY A 160 -1.60 6.37 -4.77
CA GLY A 160 -1.31 7.42 -5.74
C GLY A 160 -1.02 8.79 -5.13
N GLY A 161 -0.61 8.85 -3.86
CA GLY A 161 -0.29 10.10 -3.19
C GLY A 161 0.95 10.77 -3.77
N VAL A 162 1.94 9.99 -4.19
CA VAL A 162 3.21 10.50 -4.74
C VAL A 162 3.00 11.14 -6.11
N SER A 163 2.39 10.44 -7.06
CA SER A 163 2.14 11.03 -8.39
C SER A 163 1.25 12.27 -8.33
N LYS A 164 0.25 12.32 -7.43
CA LYS A 164 -0.57 13.53 -7.22
C LYS A 164 0.25 14.69 -6.68
N THR A 165 1.10 14.43 -5.69
CA THR A 165 1.97 15.45 -5.07
C THR A 165 2.90 16.05 -6.10
N LEU A 166 3.63 15.21 -6.84
CA LEU A 166 4.70 15.66 -7.72
C LEU A 166 4.21 16.49 -8.90
N LYS A 167 2.98 16.26 -9.37
CA LYS A 167 2.37 17.06 -10.45
C LYS A 167 2.25 18.54 -10.09
N GLU A 168 2.14 18.89 -8.81
CA GLU A 168 2.04 20.28 -8.36
C GLU A 168 3.37 21.04 -8.47
N PHE A 169 4.50 20.33 -8.59
CA PHE A 169 5.84 20.92 -8.62
C PHE A 169 6.44 21.00 -10.03
N LEU A 170 5.69 20.63 -11.07
CA LEU A 170 6.12 20.79 -12.46
C LEU A 170 6.27 22.29 -12.78
N GLY A 171 7.40 22.67 -13.38
CA GLY A 171 7.74 24.06 -13.70
C GLY A 171 8.33 24.87 -12.55
N GLU A 172 8.45 24.29 -11.35
CA GLU A 172 9.12 24.98 -10.23
C GLU A 172 10.64 24.85 -10.30
N ARG A 173 11.34 25.81 -9.68
CA ARG A 173 12.80 25.75 -9.52
C ARG A 173 13.17 24.72 -8.45
N MET A 174 14.08 23.83 -8.77
CA MET A 174 14.57 22.82 -7.85
C MET A 174 15.61 23.41 -6.90
N ASP A 175 15.22 23.59 -5.64
CA ASP A 175 16.07 23.98 -4.51
C ASP A 175 15.77 23.10 -3.28
N GLU A 176 16.53 23.27 -2.20
CA GLU A 176 16.31 22.52 -0.95
C GLU A 176 14.92 22.77 -0.34
N ASN A 177 14.38 23.98 -0.51
CA ASN A 177 13.06 24.33 0.00
C ASN A 177 11.96 23.59 -0.77
N THR A 178 12.15 23.36 -2.08
CA THR A 178 11.25 22.60 -2.94
C THR A 178 11.22 21.15 -2.53
N LEU A 179 12.37 20.54 -2.24
CA LEU A 179 12.44 19.20 -1.67
C LEU A 179 11.68 19.11 -0.34
N LYS A 180 11.88 20.06 0.59
CA LYS A 180 11.13 20.12 1.85
C LYS A 180 9.63 20.25 1.61
N ARG A 181 9.21 21.10 0.66
CA ARG A 181 7.79 21.27 0.29
C ARG A 181 7.19 19.99 -0.30
N ILE A 182 7.91 19.26 -1.17
CA ILE A 182 7.47 17.96 -1.69
C ILE A 182 7.24 16.98 -0.54
N GLY A 183 8.22 16.85 0.37
CA GLY A 183 8.16 15.95 1.52
C GLY A 183 7.03 16.29 2.51
N LEU A 184 6.67 17.57 2.66
CA LEU A 184 5.51 18.01 3.44
C LEU A 184 4.20 17.77 2.68
N ARG A 185 4.19 18.04 1.37
CA ARG A 185 2.98 18.00 0.57
C ARG A 185 2.39 16.60 0.45
N VAL A 186 3.24 15.58 0.33
CA VAL A 186 2.79 14.18 0.32
C VAL A 186 2.07 13.78 1.61
N GLN A 187 2.38 14.40 2.75
CA GLN A 187 1.74 14.13 4.04
C GLN A 187 0.27 14.59 4.08
N HIS A 188 -0.06 15.64 3.32
CA HIS A 188 -1.43 16.13 3.17
C HIS A 188 -2.25 15.19 2.30
N PHE A 189 -1.64 14.55 1.31
CA PHE A 189 -2.28 13.53 0.49
C PHE A 189 -2.33 12.16 1.14
N CYS A 190 -1.64 11.93 2.25
CA CYS A 190 -1.63 10.64 2.93
C CYS A 190 -2.76 10.54 3.98
N ASN A 191 -3.51 9.44 3.92
CA ASN A 191 -4.61 9.15 4.84
C ASN A 191 -4.17 8.41 6.12
N THR A 192 -2.87 8.16 6.30
CA THR A 192 -2.35 7.53 7.51
C THR A 192 -2.72 8.35 8.75
N GLY A 193 -2.94 7.65 9.86
CA GLY A 193 -3.30 8.23 11.16
C GLY A 193 -2.38 9.37 11.62
N ARG A 194 -2.92 10.22 12.49
CA ARG A 194 -2.14 11.25 13.18
C ARG A 194 -1.23 10.60 14.21
N PHE A 195 -0.11 11.25 14.49
CA PHE A 195 0.87 10.80 15.47
C PHE A 195 0.23 10.62 16.85
N ARG A 196 0.30 9.41 17.40
CA ARG A 196 -0.15 9.09 18.77
C ARG A 196 1.05 9.06 19.71
N LEU A 197 1.29 10.15 20.45
CA LEU A 197 2.48 10.35 21.30
C LEU A 197 2.80 9.18 22.25
N PHE A 198 1.78 8.50 22.78
CA PHE A 198 1.94 7.42 23.77
C PHE A 198 1.99 6.01 23.15
N SER A 199 1.74 5.87 21.85
CA SER A 199 1.61 4.56 21.19
C SER A 199 2.56 4.41 20.01
N GLU A 200 3.03 5.52 19.43
CA GLU A 200 3.87 5.53 18.25
C GLU A 200 5.24 6.13 18.59
N LYS A 201 6.31 5.46 18.16
CA LYS A 201 7.69 5.96 18.28
C LYS A 201 7.99 7.06 17.27
N GLU A 202 7.28 7.07 16.15
CA GLU A 202 7.51 7.98 15.03
C GLU A 202 6.20 8.37 14.35
N CYS A 203 6.15 9.61 13.84
CA CYS A 203 5.03 10.08 13.03
C CYS A 203 5.05 9.44 11.64
N LYS A 204 4.10 8.53 11.39
CA LYS A 204 3.97 7.84 10.09
C LYS A 204 3.86 8.80 8.90
N LYS A 205 3.29 10.00 9.08
CA LYS A 205 3.22 11.02 8.02
C LYS A 205 4.60 11.58 7.66
N VAL A 206 5.46 11.81 8.64
CA VAL A 206 6.85 12.25 8.41
C VAL A 206 7.62 11.18 7.65
N LYS A 207 7.45 9.91 8.05
CA LYS A 207 8.05 8.75 7.38
C LYS A 207 7.65 8.66 5.90
N VAL A 208 6.38 8.91 5.55
CA VAL A 208 5.93 8.98 4.13
C VAL A 208 6.70 10.06 3.35
N GLY A 209 6.95 11.21 3.96
CA GLY A 209 7.76 12.27 3.36
C GLY A 209 9.20 11.84 3.11
N GLN A 210 9.84 11.24 4.12
CA GLN A 210 11.21 10.72 4.02
C GLN A 210 11.34 9.66 2.92
N ILE A 211 10.44 8.69 2.89
CA ILE A 211 10.41 7.62 1.88
C ILE A 211 10.32 8.19 0.46
N LEU A 212 9.51 9.23 0.25
CA LEU A 212 9.43 9.88 -1.05
C LEU A 212 10.75 10.57 -1.41
N LEU A 213 11.34 11.31 -0.47
CA LEU A 213 12.59 12.04 -0.71
C LEU A 213 13.76 11.09 -1.01
N GLU A 214 13.85 9.96 -0.30
CA GLU A 214 14.82 8.89 -0.60
C GLU A 214 14.63 8.28 -2.00
N GLY A 215 13.39 8.27 -2.50
CA GLY A 215 13.03 7.72 -3.79
C GLY A 215 13.23 8.66 -4.98
N ILE A 216 13.59 9.93 -4.74
CA ILE A 216 13.77 10.94 -5.79
C ILE A 216 15.21 10.92 -6.31
N ASN A 217 15.35 10.66 -7.60
CA ASN A 217 16.58 10.80 -8.35
C ASN A 217 16.50 12.05 -9.22
N VAL A 218 17.36 13.03 -8.95
CA VAL A 218 17.44 14.26 -9.74
C VAL A 218 18.44 14.06 -10.87
N LYS A 219 17.98 14.19 -12.11
CA LYS A 219 18.78 14.16 -13.33
C LYS A 219 18.85 15.57 -13.90
N LYS A 220 20.07 16.07 -14.13
CA LYS A 220 20.29 17.34 -14.80
C LYS A 220 20.58 17.05 -16.26
N GLU A 221 19.83 17.65 -17.16
CA GLU A 221 20.27 17.77 -18.55
C GLU A 221 21.23 18.97 -18.58
N GLU A 222 22.46 18.73 -19.04
CA GLU A 222 23.48 19.78 -19.27
C GLU A 222 23.12 20.61 -20.51
#